data_AF-A0A8K0FXZ2-F1
#
_entry.id   AF-A0A8K0FXZ2-F1
#
_cell.length_a   1.000
_cell.length_b   1.000
_cell.length_c   1.000
_cell.angle_alpha   90.00
_cell.angle_beta   90.00
_cell.angle_gamma   90.00
#
_symmetry.space_group_name_H-M   'P 1'
#
loop_
_entity.id
_entity.type
_entity.pdbx_description
1 polymer ?
#
loop_
_entity_poly.entity_id
_entity_poly.type
_entity_poly.pdbx_seq_one_letter_code
_entity_poly.pdbx_strand_id
1 'polypeptide(L)'
;MKVAWRKTLTEWKGTPEGFKNNVLPKQAFPLLKRGIYPYDIEPLFKRIPRRETHQEAVNAAFFDILEATKTAYTNGTRNQQQKRKKLNVCGDKSIAHEEIFPKTQTSKPSRMQGRCDEEESSEASDEDNNLILQDSSNDDFDTFKGKN
;
A
#
# COMPACT_ATOMS: atom_id res chain seq x y z
N MET A 1 6.06 -12.76 -28.84
CA MET A 1 5.45 -11.46 -28.47
C MET A 1 5.12 -10.56 -29.67
N LYS A 2 6.04 -10.34 -30.64
CA LYS A 2 5.77 -9.50 -31.83
C LYS A 2 4.52 -9.89 -32.65
N VAL A 3 4.22 -11.19 -32.75
CA VAL A 3 3.07 -11.70 -33.52
C VAL A 3 1.72 -11.28 -32.91
N ALA A 4 1.58 -11.39 -31.58
CA ALA A 4 0.35 -10.97 -30.89
C ALA A 4 0.11 -9.47 -31.05
N TRP A 5 1.17 -8.66 -30.91
CA TRP A 5 1.07 -7.21 -31.10
C TRP A 5 0.64 -6.81 -32.50
N ARG A 6 1.12 -7.51 -33.54
CA ARG A 6 0.68 -7.27 -34.93
C ARG A 6 -0.80 -7.60 -35.11
N LYS A 7 -1.30 -8.68 -34.51
CA LYS A 7 -2.73 -9.02 -34.55
C LYS A 7 -3.58 -7.92 -33.91
N THR A 8 -3.23 -7.47 -32.71
CA THR A 8 -3.94 -6.39 -32.00
C THR A 8 -3.92 -5.07 -32.78
N LEU A 9 -2.80 -4.73 -33.44
CA LEU A 9 -2.72 -3.54 -34.29
C LEU A 9 -3.55 -3.68 -35.56
N THR A 10 -3.58 -4.86 -36.18
CA THR A 10 -4.42 -5.12 -37.35
C THR A 10 -5.90 -5.04 -37.00
N GLU A 11 -6.30 -5.60 -35.86
CA GLU A 11 -7.68 -5.48 -35.33
C GLU A 11 -8.03 -4.01 -35.03
N TRP A 12 -7.15 -3.26 -34.36
CA TRP A 12 -7.33 -1.82 -34.10
C TRP A 12 -7.54 -1.01 -35.38
N LYS A 13 -6.73 -1.24 -36.42
CA LYS A 13 -6.87 -0.57 -37.72
C LYS A 13 -8.19 -0.84 -38.42
N GLY A 14 -8.89 -1.93 -38.07
CA GLY A 14 -10.22 -2.25 -38.59
C GLY A 14 -11.36 -1.46 -37.95
N THR A 15 -11.11 -0.77 -36.83
CA THR A 15 -12.14 0.06 -36.16
C THR A 15 -12.27 1.43 -36.84
N PRO A 16 -13.43 2.10 -36.76
CA PRO A 16 -13.60 3.45 -37.33
C PRO A 16 -12.64 4.49 -36.72
N GLU A 17 -12.17 4.28 -35.48
CA GLU A 17 -11.14 5.12 -34.86
C GLU A 17 -9.75 4.83 -35.41
N GLY A 18 -9.42 3.55 -35.63
CA GLY A 18 -8.15 3.14 -36.23
C GLY A 18 -8.02 3.53 -37.70
N PHE A 19 -9.14 3.63 -38.42
CA PHE A 19 -9.16 4.14 -39.79
C PHE A 19 -8.88 5.65 -39.86
N LYS A 20 -9.36 6.42 -38.87
CA LYS A 20 -9.15 7.87 -38.80
C LYS A 20 -7.73 8.26 -38.36
N ASN A 21 -7.06 7.38 -37.59
CA ASN A 21 -5.77 7.66 -36.99
C ASN A 21 -4.66 6.77 -37.57
N ASN A 22 -3.84 7.33 -38.47
CA ASN A 22 -2.67 6.62 -39.01
C ASN A 22 -1.57 6.35 -37.97
N VAL A 23 -1.54 7.14 -36.89
CA VAL A 23 -0.63 6.99 -35.76
C VAL A 23 -1.45 6.65 -34.52
N LEU A 24 -1.07 5.57 -33.84
CA LEU A 24 -1.75 5.12 -32.63
C LEU A 24 -1.56 6.17 -31.50
N PRO A 25 -2.63 6.82 -31.01
CA PRO A 25 -2.50 7.82 -29.96
C PRO A 25 -1.98 7.17 -28.67
N LYS A 26 -1.11 7.90 -27.95
CA LYS A 26 -0.48 7.39 -26.70
C LYS A 26 -1.50 7.01 -25.62
N GLN A 27 -2.70 7.59 -25.65
CA GLN A 27 -3.79 7.29 -24.71
C GLN A 27 -4.41 5.90 -24.95
N ALA A 28 -4.38 5.38 -26.19
CA ALA A 28 -4.87 4.04 -26.50
C ALA A 28 -3.83 2.94 -26.17
N PHE A 29 -2.57 3.31 -25.97
CA PHE A 29 -1.45 2.39 -25.77
C PHE A 29 -1.54 1.55 -24.47
N PRO A 30 -1.91 2.12 -23.30
CA PRO A 30 -2.08 1.35 -22.06
C PRO A 30 -3.20 0.31 -22.15
N LEU A 31 -4.29 0.63 -22.85
CA LEU A 31 -5.43 -0.27 -23.06
C LEU A 31 -5.02 -1.47 -23.93
N LEU A 32 -4.30 -1.20 -25.01
CA LEU A 32 -3.77 -2.23 -25.92
C LEU A 32 -2.69 -3.11 -25.26
N LYS A 33 -1.84 -2.53 -24.40
CA LYS A 33 -0.80 -3.29 -23.66
C LYS A 33 -1.37 -4.24 -22.61
N ARG A 34 -2.51 -3.88 -22.00
CA ARG A 34 -3.16 -4.72 -20.98
C ARG A 34 -3.99 -5.86 -21.59
N GLY A 35 -4.08 -5.96 -22.92
CA GLY A 35 -5.01 -6.89 -23.58
C GLY A 35 -6.48 -6.53 -23.32
N ILE A 36 -6.74 -5.36 -22.75
CA ILE A 36 -8.08 -4.78 -22.58
C ILE A 36 -8.35 -3.97 -23.85
N TYR A 37 -8.34 -4.69 -24.98
CA TYR A 37 -9.12 -4.26 -26.13
C TYR A 37 -10.59 -4.21 -25.68
N PRO A 38 -11.49 -3.41 -26.30
CA PRO A 38 -12.92 -3.51 -26.02
C PRO A 38 -13.40 -4.91 -26.43
N TYR A 39 -13.18 -5.88 -25.55
CA TYR A 39 -13.84 -7.15 -25.56
C TYR A 39 -15.26 -6.84 -25.15
N ASP A 40 -16.19 -7.33 -25.95
CA ASP A 40 -17.58 -7.39 -25.54
C ASP A 40 -17.61 -8.01 -24.13
N ILE A 41 -18.06 -7.23 -23.14
CA ILE A 41 -18.03 -7.64 -21.73
C ILE A 41 -19.21 -8.60 -21.47
N GLU A 42 -20.22 -8.58 -22.34
CA GLU A 42 -21.40 -9.45 -22.31
C GLU A 42 -21.06 -10.95 -22.27
N PRO A 43 -20.22 -11.51 -23.16
CA PRO A 43 -19.82 -12.92 -23.06
C PRO A 43 -19.05 -13.25 -21.77
N LEU A 44 -18.36 -12.28 -21.18
CA LEU A 44 -17.71 -12.47 -19.87
C LEU A 44 -18.76 -12.54 -18.76
N PHE A 45 -19.72 -11.62 -18.75
CA PHE A 45 -20.83 -11.61 -17.80
C PHE A 45 -21.76 -12.82 -17.92
N LYS A 46 -21.89 -13.40 -19.12
CA LYS A 46 -22.62 -14.67 -19.32
C LYS A 46 -21.91 -15.88 -18.73
N ARG A 47 -20.57 -15.84 -18.62
CA ARG A 47 -19.75 -16.93 -18.05
C ARG A 47 -19.64 -16.85 -16.54
N ILE A 48 -19.78 -15.65 -15.96
CA ILE A 48 -19.72 -15.46 -14.51
C ILE A 48 -21.02 -16.02 -13.90
N PRO A 49 -20.94 -17.01 -12.99
CA PRO A 49 -22.13 -17.52 -12.31
C PRO A 49 -22.82 -16.41 -11.53
N ARG A 50 -24.02 -16.02 -11.97
CA ARG A 50 -24.90 -15.11 -11.25
C ARG A 50 -25.60 -15.89 -10.13
N ARG A 51 -24.86 -16.22 -9.08
CA ARG A 51 -25.48 -16.71 -7.86
C ARG A 51 -26.10 -15.50 -7.15
N GLU A 52 -27.34 -15.66 -6.69
CA GLU A 52 -27.95 -14.68 -5.81
C GLU A 52 -27.10 -14.61 -4.54
N THR A 53 -26.40 -13.51 -4.37
CA THR A 53 -25.64 -13.25 -3.15
C THR A 53 -26.60 -12.66 -2.13
N HIS A 54 -26.93 -13.43 -1.09
CA HIS A 54 -27.64 -12.91 0.06
C HIS A 54 -26.74 -11.88 0.76
N GLN A 55 -27.08 -10.60 0.62
CA GLN A 55 -26.31 -9.50 1.20
C GLN A 55 -26.13 -9.67 2.72
N GLU A 56 -27.14 -10.23 3.39
CA GLU A 56 -27.10 -10.54 4.82
C GLU A 56 -25.99 -11.53 5.16
N ALA A 57 -25.78 -12.58 4.35
CA ALA A 57 -24.74 -13.58 4.59
C ALA A 57 -23.33 -13.01 4.37
N VAL A 58 -23.16 -12.13 3.37
CA VAL A 58 -21.89 -11.44 3.11
C VAL A 58 -21.56 -10.50 4.27
N ASN A 59 -22.55 -9.73 4.72
CA ASN A 59 -22.39 -8.81 5.84
C ASN A 59 -22.07 -9.58 7.13
N ALA A 60 -22.78 -10.67 7.42
CA ALA A 60 -22.52 -11.52 8.58
C ALA A 60 -21.08 -12.07 8.56
N ALA A 61 -20.66 -12.67 7.45
CA ALA A 61 -19.29 -13.19 7.32
C ALA A 61 -18.22 -12.09 7.47
N PHE A 62 -18.52 -10.87 7.01
CA PHE A 62 -17.63 -9.73 7.21
C PHE A 62 -17.51 -9.33 8.68
N PHE A 63 -18.63 -9.25 9.41
CA PHE A 63 -18.61 -8.96 10.85
C PHE A 63 -17.89 -10.05 11.65
N ASP A 64 -18.04 -11.32 11.29
CA ASP A 64 -17.31 -12.43 11.93
C ASP A 64 -15.79 -12.22 11.81
N ILE A 65 -15.30 -11.79 10.65
CA ILE A 65 -13.88 -11.47 10.44
C ILE A 65 -13.45 -10.28 11.30
N LEU A 66 -14.27 -9.24 11.40
CA LEU A 66 -13.98 -8.08 12.24
C LEU A 66 -13.95 -8.45 13.73
N GLU A 67 -14.86 -9.30 14.20
CA GLU A 67 -14.85 -9.76 15.59
C GLU A 67 -13.67 -10.68 15.87
N ALA A 68 -13.34 -11.60 14.97
CA ALA A 68 -12.16 -12.45 15.09
C ALA A 68 -10.87 -11.63 15.14
N THR A 69 -10.73 -10.62 14.29
CA THR A 69 -9.56 -9.73 14.30
C THR A 69 -9.54 -8.89 15.58
N LYS A 70 -10.64 -8.24 15.97
CA LYS A 70 -10.73 -7.47 17.21
C LYS A 70 -10.34 -8.30 18.42
N THR A 71 -10.91 -9.50 18.56
CA THR A 71 -10.60 -10.40 19.68
C THR A 71 -9.15 -10.88 19.67
N ALA A 72 -8.55 -11.13 18.50
CA ALA A 72 -7.12 -11.44 18.39
C ALA A 72 -6.25 -10.27 18.88
N TYR A 73 -6.60 -9.03 18.56
CA TYR A 73 -5.88 -7.84 19.03
C TYR A 73 -6.09 -7.56 20.52
N THR A 74 -7.32 -7.68 21.04
CA THR A 74 -7.63 -7.33 22.44
C THR A 74 -7.30 -8.44 23.42
N ASN A 75 -7.49 -9.70 23.04
CA ASN A 75 -7.37 -10.86 23.94
C ASN A 75 -6.08 -11.66 23.68
N GLY A 76 -5.46 -11.55 22.49
CA GLY A 76 -4.29 -12.32 22.09
C GLY A 76 -2.98 -12.00 22.82
N THR A 77 -2.93 -10.94 23.63
CA THR A 77 -1.70 -10.53 24.35
C THR A 77 -1.89 -10.23 25.83
N ARG A 78 -3.04 -10.58 26.44
CA ARG A 78 -3.21 -10.34 27.90
C ARG A 78 -2.35 -11.26 28.76
N ASN A 79 -2.02 -12.46 28.27
CA ASN A 79 -1.09 -13.40 28.95
C ASN A 79 0.37 -13.28 28.48
N GLN A 80 0.63 -12.43 27.49
CA GLN A 80 1.97 -12.04 27.06
C GLN A 80 2.10 -10.52 27.08
N GLN A 81 1.76 -9.91 28.23
CA GLN A 81 2.56 -8.76 28.64
C GLN A 81 3.99 -9.26 28.82
N GLN A 82 4.70 -9.45 27.69
CA GLN A 82 6.14 -9.55 27.68
C GLN A 82 6.57 -8.27 28.37
N LYS A 83 6.97 -8.40 29.63
CA LYS A 83 7.57 -7.32 30.40
C LYS A 83 8.52 -6.64 29.45
N ARG A 84 8.30 -5.35 29.16
CA ARG A 84 9.11 -4.59 28.21
C ARG A 84 10.56 -4.85 28.61
N LYS A 85 11.29 -5.61 27.78
CA LYS A 85 12.69 -5.91 28.05
C LYS A 85 13.40 -4.56 27.92
N LYS A 86 13.99 -4.09 29.01
CA LYS A 86 14.79 -2.87 28.97
C LYS A 86 15.94 -3.13 27.99
N LEU A 87 16.01 -2.34 26.92
CA LEU A 87 17.11 -2.36 26.00
C LEU A 87 18.31 -1.77 26.74
N ASN A 88 19.37 -2.57 26.94
CA ASN A 88 20.58 -2.09 27.58
C ASN A 88 21.39 -1.28 26.56
N VAL A 89 21.00 -0.04 26.36
CA VAL A 89 21.69 0.92 25.49
C VAL A 89 22.38 1.91 26.42
N CYS A 90 23.64 2.21 26.11
CA CYS A 90 24.38 3.24 26.82
C CYS A 90 23.62 4.56 26.70
N GLY A 91 23.65 5.39 27.77
CA GLY A 91 23.35 6.81 27.60
C GLY A 91 24.18 7.32 26.42
N ASP A 92 23.59 8.13 25.57
CA ASP A 92 24.23 8.76 24.40
C ASP A 92 24.26 7.93 23.11
N LYS A 93 23.71 6.70 23.09
CA LYS A 93 23.52 5.95 21.84
C LYS A 93 22.05 5.84 21.46
N SER A 94 21.71 6.20 20.23
CA SER A 94 20.41 5.92 19.62
C SER A 94 20.46 4.60 18.84
N ILE A 95 19.37 3.83 18.88
CA ILE A 95 19.21 2.61 18.09
C ILE A 95 18.05 2.83 17.13
N ALA A 96 18.30 2.61 15.84
CA ALA A 96 17.27 2.68 14.82
C ALA A 96 16.44 1.38 14.79
N HIS A 97 15.18 1.48 14.38
CA HIS A 97 14.28 0.32 14.29
C HIS A 97 14.84 -0.81 13.38
N GLU A 98 15.59 -0.44 12.36
CA GLU A 98 16.22 -1.36 11.41
C GLU A 98 17.32 -2.23 12.05
N GLU A 99 17.93 -1.76 13.15
CA GLU A 99 18.99 -2.48 13.87
C GLU A 99 18.43 -3.47 14.89
N ILE A 100 17.23 -3.22 15.42
CA ILE A 100 16.57 -4.08 16.42
C ILE A 100 16.08 -5.38 15.78
N PHE A 101 15.65 -5.31 14.51
CA PHE A 101 15.14 -6.46 13.77
C PHE A 101 16.04 -6.69 12.56
N PRO A 102 17.16 -7.41 12.71
CA PRO A 102 18.00 -7.74 11.58
C PRO A 102 17.16 -8.53 10.58
N LYS A 103 16.94 -7.94 9.39
CA LYS A 103 16.37 -8.64 8.24
C LYS A 103 17.21 -9.89 8.05
N THR A 104 16.59 -11.06 8.20
CA THR A 104 17.17 -12.40 8.07
C THR A 104 18.30 -12.45 7.02
N GLN A 105 19.54 -12.32 7.48
CA GLN A 105 20.73 -12.64 6.70
C GLN A 105 21.71 -13.37 7.61
N THR A 106 22.16 -14.51 7.07
CA THR A 106 22.97 -15.53 7.69
C THR A 106 24.39 -15.03 7.92
N SER A 107 24.73 -14.60 9.14
CA SER A 107 26.12 -14.58 9.58
C SER A 107 26.20 -14.77 11.09
N LYS A 108 27.18 -15.57 11.50
CA LYS A 108 27.41 -16.04 12.86
C LYS A 108 27.72 -14.86 13.80
N PRO A 109 27.26 -14.89 15.07
CA PRO A 109 27.61 -13.83 16.01
C PRO A 109 29.08 -13.97 16.43
N SER A 110 29.92 -13.04 15.93
CA SER A 110 31.27 -12.81 16.45
C SER A 110 31.17 -11.97 17.72
N ARG A 111 31.60 -12.56 18.84
CA ARG A 111 31.66 -11.91 20.16
C ARG A 111 32.81 -10.91 20.17
N MET A 112 32.54 -9.67 19.81
CA MET A 112 33.46 -8.55 20.03
C MET A 112 33.09 -7.85 21.34
N GLN A 113 33.96 -8.02 22.35
CA GLN A 113 34.02 -7.13 23.51
C GLN A 113 34.55 -5.78 23.02
N GLY A 114 33.64 -4.84 22.75
CA GLY A 114 33.99 -3.45 22.46
C GLY A 114 34.25 -2.70 23.76
N ARG A 115 35.53 -2.40 24.01
CA ARG A 115 35.99 -1.43 25.00
C ARG A 115 35.52 -0.04 24.52
N CYS A 116 34.80 0.69 25.36
CA CYS A 116 34.48 2.09 25.10
C CYS A 116 35.73 2.90 25.43
N ASP A 117 36.43 3.36 24.41
CA ASP A 117 37.40 4.45 24.55
C ASP A 117 36.62 5.75 24.28
N GLU A 118 36.69 6.67 25.25
CA GLU A 118 36.10 8.00 25.21
C GLU A 118 36.95 8.86 24.24
N GLU A 119 36.36 9.24 23.11
CA GLU A 119 36.89 10.30 22.25
C GLU A 119 36.01 11.54 22.45
N GLU A 120 36.61 12.51 23.12
CA GLU A 120 36.13 13.87 23.33
C GLU A 120 36.24 14.65 22.01
N SER A 121 35.11 15.09 21.44
CA SER A 121 35.15 16.07 20.34
C SER A 121 33.87 16.89 20.22
N SER A 122 33.97 18.12 20.73
CA SER A 122 33.55 19.42 20.16
C SER A 122 32.15 19.63 19.54
N GLU A 123 31.41 20.52 20.23
CA GLU A 123 30.62 21.67 19.76
C GLU A 123 30.26 21.80 18.26
N ALA A 124 28.95 21.84 17.95
CA ALA A 124 28.35 22.70 16.93
C ALA A 124 26.81 22.70 17.04
N SER A 125 26.25 23.77 17.61
CA SER A 125 25.36 24.77 16.99
C SER A 125 23.89 24.33 16.84
N ASP A 126 23.08 24.79 17.80
CA ASP A 126 21.63 24.82 17.76
C ASP A 126 21.14 25.84 16.72
N GLU A 127 20.56 25.37 15.62
CA GLU A 127 19.78 26.19 14.70
C GLU A 127 18.33 25.70 14.71
N ASP A 128 17.50 26.52 15.36
CA ASP A 128 16.05 26.43 15.42
C ASP A 128 15.42 26.36 14.03
N ASN A 129 14.78 25.24 13.70
CA ASN A 129 13.83 25.15 12.58
C ASN A 129 12.46 24.71 13.09
N ASN A 130 11.80 25.63 13.80
CA ASN A 130 10.41 25.49 14.18
C ASN A 130 9.51 25.88 12.98
N LEU A 131 9.36 24.97 12.02
CA LEU A 131 8.42 25.15 10.91
C LEU A 131 7.00 24.80 11.39
N ILE A 132 6.30 25.80 11.90
CA ILE A 132 4.87 25.72 12.23
C ILE A 132 4.10 25.47 10.93
N LEU A 133 3.62 24.23 10.75
CA LEU A 133 2.61 23.88 9.76
C LEU A 133 1.30 24.57 10.17
N GLN A 134 0.88 25.57 9.41
CA GLN A 134 -0.47 26.12 9.51
C GLN A 134 -1.43 25.18 8.78
N ASP A 135 -2.24 24.44 9.55
CA ASP A 135 -3.41 23.74 9.04
C ASP A 135 -4.41 24.75 8.50
N SER A 136 -4.46 24.86 7.17
CA SER A 136 -5.59 25.45 6.45
C SER A 136 -6.58 24.34 6.12
N SER A 137 -7.62 24.20 6.94
CA SER A 137 -8.83 23.45 6.59
C SER A 137 -10.02 24.41 6.58
N ASN A 138 -10.12 25.17 5.49
CA ASN A 138 -11.42 25.63 4.99
C ASN A 138 -11.98 24.49 4.14
N ASP A 139 -13.18 24.03 4.46
CA ASP A 139 -14.29 23.90 3.50
C ASP A 139 -15.51 23.31 4.22
N ASP A 140 -16.30 24.22 4.78
CA ASP A 140 -17.71 24.00 5.12
C ASP A 140 -18.47 23.68 3.82
N PHE A 141 -18.77 22.41 3.60
CA PHE A 141 -19.64 22.01 2.49
C PHE A 141 -21.12 22.18 2.90
N ASP A 142 -21.73 23.19 2.29
CA ASP A 142 -23.13 23.55 2.43
C ASP A 142 -24.08 22.36 2.29
N THR A 143 -24.96 22.21 3.28
CA THR A 143 -26.09 21.29 3.26
C THR A 143 -27.17 21.83 2.32
N PHE A 144 -27.18 21.36 1.08
CA PHE A 144 -28.26 21.66 0.14
C PHE A 144 -29.53 20.88 0.53
N LYS A 145 -30.42 21.53 1.30
CA LYS A 145 -31.80 21.07 1.49
C LYS A 145 -32.61 21.35 0.23
N GLY A 146 -32.77 20.35 -0.62
CA GLY A 146 -33.81 20.33 -1.64
C GLY A 146 -35.18 20.22 -0.98
N LYS A 147 -36.00 21.27 -1.11
CA LYS A 147 -37.43 21.28 -0.84
C LYS A 147 -38.19 21.36 -2.17
N ASN A 148 -39.18 20.49 -2.27
CA ASN A 148 -40.33 20.43 -3.19
C ASN A 148 -40.07 20.04 -4.64
#